data_AF-A0A7S0CUY1-F1
#
_entry.id   AF-A0A7S0CUY1-F1
#
_cell.length_a   1.000
_cell.length_b   1.000
_cell.length_c   1.000
_cell.angle_alpha   90.00
_cell.angle_beta   90.00
_cell.angle_gamma   90.00
#
_symmetry.space_group_name_H-M   'P 1'
#
loop_
_entity.id
_entity.type
_entity.pdbx_description
1 polymer ?
#
loop_
_entity_poly.entity_id
_entity_poly.type
_entity_poly.pdbx_seq_one_letter_code
_entity_poly.pdbx_strand_id
1 'polypeptide(L)'
;MASGQSTARTSRVRSQEDVLYDRRIEEVGREIKSVKVKRAQKARSRQQVVLYQIDVETREREWATFKRFNAFYGFYRKLSKDFKKCGLPKFPPRHSKVFTDHNDPVFIEQRRKKLDKFMKELFKIPGMSNQECVLDFLGIRDH
;
A
#
# COMPACT_ATOMS: atom_id res chain seq x y z
N MET A 1 -2.53 27.28 48.65
CA MET A 1 -1.42 26.52 48.03
C MET A 1 -2.01 25.38 47.22
N ALA A 2 -1.89 25.42 45.89
CA ALA A 2 -1.91 24.25 45.01
C ALA A 2 -1.38 24.70 43.64
N SER A 3 -0.20 24.16 43.32
CA SER A 3 0.64 24.36 42.15
C SER A 3 -0.02 23.91 40.84
N GLY A 4 0.17 24.69 39.77
CA GLY A 4 -0.10 24.27 38.39
C GLY A 4 1.04 23.48 37.75
N GLN A 5 0.78 23.04 36.50
CA GLN A 5 1.68 22.78 35.35
C GLN A 5 0.90 21.84 34.40
N SER A 6 0.41 22.28 33.23
CA SER A 6 1.11 22.57 31.97
C SER A 6 1.96 21.40 31.47
N THR A 7 1.38 20.54 30.62
CA THR A 7 2.13 19.54 29.86
C THR A 7 2.37 20.04 28.44
N ALA A 8 3.62 20.44 28.21
CA ALA A 8 4.15 20.87 26.94
C ALA A 8 4.10 19.75 25.89
N ARG A 9 3.75 20.16 24.65
CA ARG A 9 3.80 19.32 23.45
C ARG A 9 5.27 19.25 23.00
N THR A 10 6.01 18.25 23.46
CA THR A 10 7.42 18.08 23.11
C THR A 10 7.57 17.73 21.63
N SER A 11 8.02 18.69 20.83
CA SER A 11 8.52 18.47 19.47
C SER A 11 9.87 17.75 19.56
N ARG A 12 9.89 16.45 19.23
CA ARG A 12 11.11 15.65 19.16
C ARG A 12 11.98 16.14 18.00
N VAL A 13 13.21 16.54 18.29
CA VAL A 13 14.24 16.82 17.27
C VAL A 13 14.54 15.50 16.56
N ARG A 14 14.35 15.45 15.24
CA ARG A 14 14.65 14.26 14.42
C ARG A 14 16.16 14.05 14.33
N SER A 15 16.61 12.81 14.39
CA SER A 15 18.03 12.49 14.25
C SER A 15 18.51 12.73 12.81
N GLN A 16 19.81 12.89 12.62
CA GLN A 16 20.41 13.02 11.28
C GLN A 16 20.14 11.78 10.40
N GLU A 17 20.07 10.60 11.01
CA GLU A 17 19.71 9.35 10.33
C GLU A 17 18.25 9.37 9.85
N ASP A 18 17.31 9.86 10.68
CA ASP A 18 15.90 10.00 10.29
C ASP A 18 15.74 10.94 9.08
N VAL A 19 16.49 12.06 9.06
CA VAL A 19 16.45 13.03 7.97
C VAL A 19 17.00 12.45 6.67
N LEU A 20 18.08 11.66 6.74
CA LEU A 20 18.66 10.98 5.58
C LEU A 20 17.74 9.87 5.05
N TYR A 21 17.07 9.15 5.96
CA TYR A 21 16.07 8.13 5.61
C TYR A 21 14.86 8.75 4.89
N ASP A 22 14.29 9.83 5.44
CA ASP A 22 13.17 10.54 4.83
C ASP A 22 13.54 11.04 3.41
N ARG A 23 14.74 11.63 3.23
CA ARG A 23 15.22 12.05 1.89
C ARG A 23 15.34 10.87 0.93
N ARG A 24 15.92 9.75 1.36
CA ARG A 24 16.06 8.55 0.51
C ARG A 24 14.68 8.03 0.09
N ILE A 25 13.69 8.05 0.97
CA ILE A 25 12.33 7.62 0.64
C ILE A 25 11.64 8.57 -0.35
N GLU A 26 11.79 9.88 -0.17
CA GLU A 26 11.28 10.86 -1.12
C GLU A 26 11.93 10.73 -2.50
N GLU A 27 13.23 10.43 -2.57
CA GLU A 27 13.95 10.15 -3.82
C GLU A 27 13.42 8.87 -4.49
N VAL A 28 13.24 7.78 -3.74
CA VAL A 28 12.72 6.51 -4.28
C VAL A 28 11.27 6.65 -4.78
N GLY A 29 10.41 7.41 -4.08
CA GLY A 29 9.03 7.67 -4.49
C GLY A 29 8.92 8.43 -5.82
N ARG A 30 9.90 9.29 -6.11
CA ARG A 30 10.03 10.01 -7.40
C ARG A 30 10.55 9.12 -8.53
N GLU A 31 11.06 7.94 -8.22
CA GLU A 31 11.72 7.04 -9.17
C GLU A 31 11.00 5.70 -9.38
N ILE A 32 9.76 5.54 -8.89
CA ILE A 32 8.93 4.37 -9.21
C ILE A 32 8.65 4.34 -10.72
N LYS A 33 9.24 3.36 -11.41
CA LYS A 33 9.06 3.11 -12.85
C LYS A 33 7.83 2.27 -13.13
N SER A 34 7.63 1.20 -12.37
CA SER A 34 6.51 0.29 -12.60
C SER A 34 6.01 -0.40 -11.34
N VAL A 35 4.69 -0.59 -11.26
CA VAL A 35 4.01 -1.34 -10.20
C VAL A 35 3.00 -2.27 -10.86
N LYS A 36 3.14 -3.59 -10.66
CA LYS A 36 2.32 -4.61 -11.33
C LYS A 36 1.89 -5.69 -10.34
N VAL A 37 0.60 -5.98 -10.28
CA VAL A 37 0.10 -7.10 -9.48
C VAL A 37 0.22 -8.38 -10.31
N LYS A 38 1.40 -8.99 -10.38
CA LYS A 38 1.78 -9.97 -11.40
C LYS A 38 1.06 -11.31 -11.31
N ARG A 39 0.97 -11.88 -10.11
CA ARG A 39 0.37 -13.21 -9.88
C ARG A 39 -0.30 -13.32 -8.52
N ALA A 40 -1.07 -14.38 -8.33
CA ALA A 40 -1.63 -14.76 -7.04
C ALA A 40 -1.10 -16.15 -6.64
N GLN A 41 -0.85 -16.36 -5.36
CA GLN A 41 -0.40 -17.63 -4.81
C GLN A 41 -1.04 -17.90 -3.45
N LYS A 42 -1.27 -19.17 -3.12
CA LYS A 42 -1.70 -19.55 -1.77
C LYS A 42 -0.48 -19.58 -0.84
N ALA A 43 -0.60 -19.00 0.34
CA ALA A 43 0.43 -19.09 1.37
C ALA A 43 0.60 -20.55 1.81
N ARG A 44 1.84 -20.95 2.15
CA ARG A 44 2.15 -22.27 2.73
C ARG A 44 1.69 -22.44 4.19
N SER A 45 0.73 -21.62 4.62
CA SER A 45 0.10 -21.67 5.93
C SER A 45 -1.09 -22.63 5.92
N ARG A 46 -1.50 -23.12 7.10
CA ARG A 46 -2.71 -23.95 7.28
C ARG A 46 -3.98 -23.30 6.72
N GLN A 47 -4.08 -21.98 6.77
CA GLN A 47 -5.23 -21.23 6.26
C GLN A 47 -5.20 -21.01 4.74
N GLN A 48 -4.09 -21.35 4.06
CA GLN A 48 -3.88 -21.22 2.62
C GLN A 48 -4.34 -19.88 2.02
N VAL A 49 -4.10 -18.78 2.73
CA VAL A 49 -4.56 -17.44 2.34
C VAL A 49 -3.97 -17.05 0.99
N VAL A 50 -4.81 -16.52 0.10
CA VAL A 50 -4.37 -15.99 -1.20
C VAL A 50 -3.60 -14.68 -1.01
N LEU A 51 -2.36 -14.68 -1.48
CA LEU A 51 -1.45 -13.53 -1.54
C LEU A 51 -1.29 -13.11 -3.00
N TYR A 52 -1.39 -11.81 -3.25
CA TYR A 52 -1.12 -11.20 -4.54
C TYR A 52 0.31 -10.65 -4.51
N GLN A 53 1.12 -11.08 -5.48
CA GLN A 53 2.47 -10.56 -5.68
C GLN A 53 2.38 -9.22 -6.42
N ILE A 54 3.01 -8.21 -5.84
CA ILE A 54 3.18 -6.88 -6.40
C ILE A 54 4.66 -6.73 -6.75
N ASP A 55 4.97 -6.71 -8.04
CA ASP A 55 6.30 -6.37 -8.53
C ASP A 55 6.42 -4.85 -8.54
N VAL A 56 7.46 -4.35 -7.88
CA VAL A 56 7.78 -2.93 -7.79
C VAL A 56 9.15 -2.73 -8.41
N GLU A 57 9.22 -1.80 -9.36
CA GLU A 57 10.44 -1.42 -10.06
C GLU A 57 10.66 0.07 -9.88
N THR A 58 11.81 0.43 -9.33
CA THR A 58 12.30 1.80 -9.26
C THR A 58 13.49 1.96 -10.21
N ARG A 59 14.12 3.14 -10.22
CA ARG A 59 15.35 3.31 -10.98
C ARG A 59 16.50 2.44 -10.48
N GLU A 60 16.59 2.24 -9.17
CA GLU A 60 17.73 1.59 -8.52
C GLU A 60 17.47 0.13 -8.14
N ARG A 61 16.20 -0.23 -7.87
CA ARG A 61 15.87 -1.52 -7.26
C ARG A 61 14.61 -2.11 -7.85
N GLU A 62 14.55 -3.43 -7.81
CA GLU A 62 13.33 -4.18 -8.05
C GLU A 62 13.11 -5.16 -6.89
N TRP A 63 11.86 -5.31 -6.48
CA TRP A 63 11.49 -6.32 -5.50
C TRP A 63 10.03 -6.71 -5.68
N ALA A 64 9.63 -7.75 -4.96
CA ALA A 64 8.24 -8.17 -4.87
C ALA A 64 7.75 -8.05 -3.44
N THR A 65 6.58 -7.45 -3.25
CA THR A 65 5.84 -7.51 -1.98
C THR A 65 4.58 -8.37 -2.14
N PHE A 66 4.19 -9.06 -1.08
CA PHE A 66 3.05 -9.98 -1.09
C PHE A 66 1.96 -9.47 -0.16
N LYS A 67 0.78 -9.20 -0.71
CA LYS A 67 -0.34 -8.64 0.05
C LYS A 67 -1.60 -9.46 -0.19
N ARG A 68 -2.34 -9.74 0.88
CA ARG A 68 -3.70 -10.29 0.78
C ARG A 68 -4.68 -9.22 0.29
N PHE A 69 -5.83 -9.62 -0.27
CA PHE A 69 -6.86 -8.66 -0.70
C PHE A 69 -7.27 -7.65 0.38
N ASN A 70 -7.39 -8.09 1.65
CA ASN A 70 -7.74 -7.18 2.74
C ASN A 70 -6.69 -6.11 3.03
N ALA A 71 -5.41 -6.34 2.69
CA ALA A 71 -4.38 -5.30 2.81
C ALA A 71 -4.61 -4.20 1.77
N PHE A 72 -4.92 -4.56 0.52
CA PHE A 72 -5.33 -3.60 -0.51
C PHE A 72 -6.58 -2.82 -0.11
N TYR A 73 -7.58 -3.49 0.50
CA TYR A 73 -8.78 -2.82 0.95
C TYR A 73 -8.50 -1.82 2.09
N GLY A 74 -7.65 -2.18 3.06
CA GLY A 74 -7.20 -1.28 4.11
C GLY A 74 -6.47 -0.05 3.55
N PHE A 75 -5.56 -0.28 2.61
CA PHE A 75 -4.86 0.76 1.86
C PHE A 75 -5.82 1.70 1.12
N TYR A 76 -6.77 1.16 0.35
CA TYR A 76 -7.79 1.96 -0.33
C TYR A 76 -8.65 2.78 0.63
N ARG A 77 -8.99 2.24 1.82
CA ARG A 77 -9.72 3.00 2.84
C ARG A 77 -8.91 4.17 3.38
N LYS A 78 -7.60 4.00 3.61
CA LYS A 78 -6.69 5.09 4.01
C LYS A 78 -6.65 6.16 2.92
N LEU A 79 -6.42 5.76 1.67
CA LEU A 79 -6.45 6.68 0.53
C LEU A 79 -7.78 7.44 0.42
N SER A 80 -8.91 6.75 0.54
CA SER A 80 -10.25 7.34 0.39
C SER A 80 -10.58 8.35 1.48
N LYS A 81 -9.95 8.20 2.66
CA LYS A 81 -10.09 9.15 3.76
C LYS A 81 -9.27 10.41 3.50
N ASP A 82 -8.02 10.22 3.06
CA ASP A 82 -7.03 11.30 3.00
C ASP A 82 -7.08 12.07 1.65
N PHE A 83 -7.52 11.41 0.57
CA PHE A 83 -7.46 11.92 -0.81
C PHE A 83 -8.82 11.85 -1.54
N LYS A 84 -9.94 12.01 -0.83
CA LYS A 84 -11.30 11.88 -1.41
C LYS A 84 -11.54 12.78 -2.63
N LYS A 85 -10.91 13.95 -2.70
CA LYS A 85 -11.06 14.93 -3.80
C LYS A 85 -10.24 14.59 -5.05
N CYS A 86 -9.33 13.60 -4.98
CA CYS A 86 -8.39 13.28 -6.05
C CYS A 86 -8.93 12.33 -7.13
N GLY A 87 -10.23 11.97 -7.08
CA GLY A 87 -10.83 11.08 -8.09
C GLY A 87 -10.24 9.68 -8.09
N LEU A 88 -10.16 9.04 -6.92
CA LEU A 88 -9.55 7.71 -6.77
C LEU A 88 -10.21 6.67 -7.69
N PRO A 89 -9.42 5.76 -8.29
CA PRO A 89 -9.97 4.70 -9.14
C PRO A 89 -10.87 3.77 -8.34
N LYS A 90 -11.83 3.15 -9.04
CA LYS A 90 -12.78 2.21 -8.45
C LYS A 90 -12.04 0.99 -7.88
N PHE A 91 -12.19 0.76 -6.58
CA PHE A 91 -11.62 -0.41 -5.92
C PHE A 91 -12.47 -1.67 -6.19
N PRO A 92 -11.86 -2.87 -6.32
CA PRO A 92 -12.62 -4.10 -6.52
C PRO A 92 -13.52 -4.42 -5.31
N PRO A 93 -14.78 -4.86 -5.51
CA PRO A 93 -15.70 -5.09 -4.41
C PRO A 93 -15.25 -6.26 -3.52
N ARG A 94 -15.56 -6.15 -2.23
CA ARG A 94 -15.47 -7.28 -1.31
C ARG A 94 -16.61 -8.25 -1.63
N HIS A 95 -16.33 -9.56 -1.55
CA HIS A 95 -17.33 -10.60 -1.81
C HIS A 95 -17.55 -11.38 -0.52
N SER A 96 -18.80 -11.81 -0.29
CA SER A 96 -19.12 -12.66 0.85
C SER A 96 -18.55 -14.06 0.64
N LYS A 97 -18.01 -14.67 1.70
CA LYS A 97 -17.58 -16.07 1.67
C LYS A 97 -18.75 -17.05 1.54
N VAL A 98 -19.97 -16.61 1.84
CA VAL A 98 -21.19 -17.43 1.75
C VAL A 98 -21.60 -17.64 0.29
N PHE A 99 -21.38 -16.64 -0.57
CA PHE A 99 -21.84 -16.63 -1.97
C PHE A 99 -20.71 -16.74 -2.99
N THR A 100 -19.46 -16.83 -2.53
CA THR A 100 -18.30 -16.80 -3.43
C THR A 100 -17.19 -17.66 -2.88
N ASP A 101 -16.78 -18.65 -3.66
CA ASP A 101 -15.58 -19.41 -3.36
C ASP A 101 -14.33 -18.52 -3.55
N HIS A 102 -13.64 -18.24 -2.45
CA HIS A 102 -12.43 -17.42 -2.47
C HIS A 102 -11.17 -18.23 -2.83
N ASN A 103 -11.30 -19.54 -3.01
CA ASN A 103 -10.26 -20.44 -3.47
C ASN A 103 -10.37 -20.77 -4.96
N ASP A 104 -11.47 -20.39 -5.61
CA ASP A 104 -11.67 -20.57 -7.05
C ASP A 104 -10.57 -19.83 -7.84
N PRO A 105 -9.78 -20.54 -8.67
CA PRO A 105 -8.71 -19.91 -9.45
C PRO A 105 -9.23 -18.83 -10.41
N VAL A 106 -10.44 -18.98 -10.96
CA VAL A 106 -11.02 -17.99 -11.88
C VAL A 106 -11.31 -16.70 -11.14
N PHE A 107 -11.96 -16.79 -9.98
CA PHE A 107 -12.20 -15.66 -9.10
C PHE A 107 -10.91 -14.97 -8.65
N ILE A 108 -9.89 -15.75 -8.25
CA ILE A 108 -8.59 -15.23 -7.81
C ILE A 108 -7.93 -14.43 -8.94
N GLU A 109 -7.91 -14.94 -10.17
CA GLU A 109 -7.28 -14.27 -11.30
C GLU A 109 -8.06 -13.02 -11.74
N GLN A 110 -9.40 -13.08 -11.76
CA GLN A 110 -10.22 -11.91 -12.03
C GLN A 110 -9.97 -10.80 -11.00
N ARG A 111 -9.86 -11.17 -9.72
CA ARG A 111 -9.53 -10.21 -8.66
C ARG A 111 -8.11 -9.65 -8.83
N ARG A 112 -7.13 -10.47 -9.19
CA ARG A 112 -5.75 -10.02 -9.49
C ARG A 112 -5.75 -8.96 -10.60
N LYS A 113 -6.42 -9.22 -11.73
CA LYS A 113 -6.56 -8.27 -12.84
C LYS A 113 -7.19 -6.94 -12.42
N LYS A 114 -8.24 -7.00 -11.58
CA LYS A 114 -8.91 -5.80 -11.06
C LYS A 114 -8.00 -5.00 -10.10
N LEU A 115 -7.21 -5.68 -9.27
CA LEU A 115 -6.21 -5.04 -8.40
C LEU A 115 -5.08 -4.41 -9.22
N ASP A 116 -4.58 -5.10 -10.25
CA ASP A 116 -3.57 -4.57 -11.17
C ASP A 116 -4.05 -3.29 -11.87
N LYS A 117 -5.28 -3.32 -12.39
CA LYS A 117 -5.93 -2.14 -12.98
C LYS A 117 -6.05 -1.01 -11.95
N PHE A 118 -6.52 -1.30 -10.74
CA PHE A 118 -6.63 -0.30 -9.68
C PHE A 118 -5.28 0.38 -9.39
N MET A 119 -4.20 -0.39 -9.25
CA MET A 119 -2.85 0.16 -9.02
C MET A 119 -2.42 1.03 -10.20
N LYS A 120 -2.53 0.53 -11.44
CA LYS A 120 -2.15 1.29 -12.64
C LYS A 120 -2.88 2.63 -12.76
N GLU A 121 -4.18 2.66 -12.50
CA GLU A 121 -4.94 3.93 -12.52
C GLU A 121 -4.56 4.84 -11.35
N LEU A 122 -4.27 4.27 -10.17
CA LEU A 122 -3.86 5.04 -8.99
C LEU A 122 -2.55 5.79 -9.24
N PHE A 123 -1.57 5.15 -9.89
CA PHE A 123 -0.27 5.76 -10.21
C PHE A 123 -0.33 6.78 -11.37
N LYS A 124 -1.45 6.91 -12.07
CA LYS A 124 -1.67 8.03 -13.01
C LYS A 124 -2.04 9.32 -12.31
N ILE A 125 -2.43 9.28 -11.03
CA ILE A 125 -2.76 10.48 -10.25
C ILE A 125 -1.45 11.19 -9.89
N PRO A 126 -1.25 12.45 -10.29
CA PRO A 126 -0.02 13.19 -10.00
C PRO A 126 0.28 13.25 -8.50
N GLY A 127 1.53 12.98 -8.13
CA GLY A 127 2.00 13.00 -6.74
C GLY A 127 1.54 11.83 -5.87
N MET A 128 0.75 10.90 -6.40
CA MET A 128 0.28 9.73 -5.65
C MET A 128 1.41 8.78 -5.27
N SER A 129 2.41 8.63 -6.14
CA SER A 129 3.60 7.78 -5.91
C SER A 129 4.42 8.23 -4.70
N ASN A 130 4.40 9.52 -4.36
CA ASN A 130 5.15 10.10 -3.26
C ASN A 130 4.37 10.08 -1.93
N GLN A 131 3.12 9.63 -1.92
CA GLN A 131 2.34 9.60 -0.70
C GLN A 131 2.88 8.50 0.23
N GLU A 132 3.15 8.86 1.47
CA GLU A 132 3.69 7.95 2.48
C GLU A 132 2.95 6.61 2.56
N CYS A 133 1.61 6.64 2.54
CA CYS A 133 0.79 5.43 2.61
C CYS A 133 0.96 4.49 1.40
N VAL A 134 1.37 5.02 0.24
CA VAL A 134 1.68 4.26 -0.97
C VAL A 134 3.06 3.63 -0.80
N LEU A 135 4.05 4.40 -0.35
CA LEU A 135 5.41 3.92 -0.09
C LEU A 135 5.42 2.79 0.95
N ASP A 136 4.66 2.95 2.04
CA ASP A 136 4.39 1.91 3.05
C ASP A 136 3.81 0.64 2.42
N PHE A 137 2.79 0.82 1.57
CA PHE A 137 2.05 -0.31 0.99
C PHE A 137 2.93 -1.11 0.03
N LEU A 138 3.81 -0.44 -0.71
CA LEU A 138 4.78 -1.06 -1.62
C LEU A 138 5.98 -1.68 -0.90
N GLY A 139 6.19 -1.41 0.39
CA GLY A 139 7.37 -1.83 1.14
C GLY A 139 8.63 -1.05 0.76
N ILE A 140 8.47 0.23 0.39
CA ILE A 140 9.58 1.18 0.23
C ILE A 140 9.98 1.73 1.60
N ARG A 141 8.97 1.98 2.45
CA ARG A 141 9.15 2.36 3.83
C ARG A 141 8.85 1.15 4.72
N ASP A 142 9.85 0.72 5.46
CA ASP A 142 9.68 -0.21 6.58
C ASP A 142 9.36 0.61 7.84
N HIS A 143 8.42 0.13 8.67
CA HIS A 143 8.12 0.69 9.99
C HIS A 143 8.84 -0.10 11.08
#